data_AF-A0A811L960-F1
#
_entry.id   AF-A0A811L960-F1
#
_cell.length_a   1.000
_cell.length_b   1.000
_cell.length_c   1.000
_cell.angle_alpha   90.00
_cell.angle_beta   90.00
_cell.angle_gamma   90.00
#
_symmetry.space_group_name_H-M   'P 1'
#
loop_
_entity.id
_entity.type
_entity.pdbx_description
1 polymer ?
#
loop_
_entity_poly.entity_id
_entity_poly.type
_entity_poly.pdbx_seq_one_letter_code
_entity_poly.pdbx_strand_id
1 'polypeptide(L)'
;MQCHSCMSPYLEDQFVYISHLYRRPMSFTEKCDRTNFDYREVKMKNCTDLCVTLRMNDKVGGRRRYGFMRGCMSDIKYYNRSVLYYGDSVRRSNDRAVSCQMVRLKDLFAAPDWYGFEPTDHVELCTCHTPLCNSAYSTKFSPTICFGLLIGIYLLGWLFPSRRK
;
A
#
# COMPACT_ATOMS: atom_id res chain seq x y z
N MET A 1 3.98 13.73 -13.44
CA MET A 1 4.81 12.57 -13.02
C MET A 1 4.18 11.28 -13.52
N GLN A 2 4.92 10.18 -13.65
CA GLN A 2 4.36 8.90 -14.12
C GLN A 2 4.19 7.93 -12.95
N CYS A 3 3.04 7.26 -12.86
CA CYS A 3 2.74 6.28 -11.81
C CYS A 3 2.19 4.99 -12.43
N HIS A 4 2.38 3.87 -11.74
CA HIS A 4 1.70 2.62 -12.08
C HIS A 4 0.19 2.76 -11.85
N SER A 5 -0.62 2.26 -12.77
CA SER A 5 -2.08 2.29 -12.65
C SER A 5 -2.69 0.93 -12.94
N CYS A 6 -3.15 0.29 -11.87
CA CYS A 6 -3.80 -1.01 -11.93
C CYS A 6 -4.77 -1.19 -10.76
N MET A 7 -5.65 -2.19 -10.87
CA MET A 7 -6.36 -2.77 -9.74
C MET A 7 -6.29 -4.29 -9.76
N SER A 8 -6.51 -4.94 -8.61
CA SER A 8 -6.68 -6.39 -8.53
C SER A 8 -7.88 -6.87 -9.37
N PRO A 9 -7.81 -8.03 -10.05
CA PRO A 9 -8.80 -8.43 -11.05
C PRO A 9 -10.22 -8.58 -10.52
N TYR A 10 -10.38 -9.08 -9.29
CA TYR A 10 -11.70 -9.28 -8.71
C TYR A 10 -12.50 -7.97 -8.53
N LEU A 11 -11.81 -6.82 -8.52
CA LEU A 11 -12.45 -5.51 -8.45
C LEU A 11 -13.05 -5.09 -9.80
N GLU A 12 -12.74 -5.77 -10.91
CA GLU A 12 -13.26 -5.44 -12.24
C GLU A 12 -14.78 -5.62 -12.30
N ASP A 13 -15.28 -6.79 -11.89
CA ASP A 13 -16.71 -7.10 -11.86
C ASP A 13 -17.45 -6.23 -10.84
N GLN A 14 -16.76 -5.87 -9.75
CA GLN A 14 -17.30 -5.03 -8.69
C GLN A 14 -17.16 -3.53 -8.99
N PHE A 15 -16.48 -3.16 -10.08
CA PHE A 15 -16.08 -1.78 -10.32
C PHE A 15 -17.30 -0.87 -10.47
N VAL A 16 -18.41 -1.37 -11.01
CA VAL A 16 -19.67 -0.62 -11.13
C VAL A 16 -20.20 -0.11 -9.79
N TYR A 17 -19.94 -0.84 -8.71
CA TYR A 17 -20.38 -0.46 -7.36
C TYR A 17 -19.44 0.53 -6.70
N ILE A 18 -18.16 0.57 -7.09
CA ILE A 18 -17.15 1.45 -6.47
C ILE A 18 -16.71 2.60 -7.39
N SER A 19 -17.26 2.69 -8.61
CA SER A 19 -16.87 3.69 -9.61
C SER A 19 -17.22 5.12 -9.21
N HIS A 20 -18.07 5.31 -8.21
CA HIS A 20 -18.37 6.62 -7.65
C HIS A 20 -17.26 7.09 -6.66
N LEU A 21 -16.48 6.16 -6.09
CA LEU A 21 -15.34 6.45 -5.21
C LEU A 21 -14.00 6.46 -5.95
N TYR A 22 -13.86 5.67 -7.02
CA TYR A 22 -12.59 5.51 -7.72
C TYR A 22 -12.74 5.73 -9.22
N ARG A 23 -11.70 6.28 -9.85
CA ARG A 23 -11.55 6.28 -11.32
C ARG A 23 -11.05 4.92 -11.80
N ARG A 24 -11.46 4.54 -13.00
CA ARG A 24 -11.07 3.25 -13.60
C ARG A 24 -9.54 3.22 -13.80
N PRO A 25 -8.85 2.14 -13.41
CA PRO A 25 -7.42 2.00 -13.64
C PRO A 25 -7.12 1.74 -15.12
N MET A 26 -5.83 1.79 -15.51
CA MET A 26 -5.41 1.46 -16.87
C MET A 26 -5.50 -0.04 -17.19
N SER A 27 -5.42 -0.90 -16.16
CA SER A 27 -5.61 -2.35 -16.28
C SER A 27 -6.11 -2.97 -14.97
N PHE A 28 -6.80 -4.10 -15.08
CA PHE A 28 -7.06 -5.01 -13.97
C PHE A 28 -6.13 -6.22 -14.15
N THR A 29 -5.31 -6.54 -13.15
CA THR A 29 -4.29 -7.61 -13.26
C THR A 29 -3.85 -8.13 -11.89
N GLU A 30 -3.59 -9.44 -11.81
CA GLU A 30 -3.01 -10.11 -10.63
C GLU A 30 -1.63 -9.53 -10.26
N LYS A 31 -0.96 -8.89 -11.23
CA LYS A 31 0.32 -8.21 -11.04
C LYS A 31 0.19 -6.84 -10.37
N CYS A 32 -1.00 -6.44 -9.95
CA CYS A 32 -1.18 -5.21 -9.18
C CYS A 32 -0.90 -5.41 -7.69
N ASP A 33 -1.03 -6.65 -7.21
CA ASP A 33 -0.94 -7.01 -5.81
C ASP A 33 0.45 -6.74 -5.23
N ARG A 34 0.52 -6.47 -3.93
CA ARG A 34 1.79 -6.12 -3.27
C ARG A 34 2.85 -7.22 -3.36
N THR A 35 2.45 -8.48 -3.29
CA THR A 35 3.36 -9.65 -3.27
C THR A 35 3.78 -10.11 -4.67
N ASN A 36 2.92 -9.94 -5.67
CA ASN A 36 3.15 -10.40 -7.05
C ASN A 36 3.28 -9.21 -8.02
N PHE A 37 3.70 -8.05 -7.52
CA PHE A 37 3.77 -6.85 -8.35
C PHE A 37 4.80 -7.04 -9.47
N ASP A 38 4.37 -6.86 -10.72
CA ASP A 38 5.27 -6.83 -11.87
C ASP A 38 5.08 -5.53 -12.67
N TYR A 39 6.11 -4.70 -12.64
CA TYR A 39 6.12 -3.41 -13.33
C TYR A 39 6.05 -3.55 -14.86
N ARG A 40 6.38 -4.72 -15.42
CA ARG A 40 6.35 -4.98 -16.88
C ARG A 40 4.94 -5.25 -17.38
N GLU A 41 4.08 -5.81 -16.53
CA GLU A 41 2.70 -6.17 -16.86
C GLU A 41 1.70 -5.09 -16.41
N VAL A 42 2.13 -4.14 -15.57
CA VAL A 42 1.30 -3.05 -15.08
C VAL A 42 1.47 -1.81 -15.94
N LYS A 43 0.35 -1.30 -16.46
CA LYS A 43 0.33 -0.07 -17.25
C LYS A 43 0.66 1.16 -16.39
N MET A 44 1.13 2.20 -17.06
CA MET A 44 1.51 3.46 -16.45
C MET A 44 0.62 4.59 -16.95
N LYS A 45 0.49 5.65 -16.15
CA LYS A 45 -0.19 6.88 -16.56
C LYS A 45 0.45 8.12 -15.98
N ASN A 46 0.11 9.26 -16.58
CA ASN A 46 0.59 10.57 -16.13
C ASN A 46 -0.34 11.13 -15.05
N CYS A 47 0.23 11.42 -13.88
CA CYS A 47 -0.41 12.07 -12.75
C CYS A 47 0.03 13.53 -12.63
N THR A 48 -0.91 14.40 -12.26
CA THR A 48 -0.66 15.80 -11.91
C THR A 48 -0.29 15.97 -10.43
N ASP A 49 -0.58 14.95 -9.62
CA ASP A 49 -0.41 14.86 -8.18
C ASP A 49 0.36 13.59 -7.82
N LEU A 50 0.20 13.06 -6.60
CA LEU A 50 1.02 11.98 -6.03
C LEU A 50 0.69 10.61 -6.61
N CYS A 51 1.69 9.72 -6.64
CA CYS A 51 1.44 8.31 -6.86
C CYS A 51 0.90 7.68 -5.56
N VAL A 52 -0.06 6.78 -5.70
CA VAL A 52 -0.69 6.09 -4.58
C VAL A 52 -0.71 4.58 -4.76
N THR A 53 -0.67 3.88 -3.63
CA THR A 53 -1.05 2.47 -3.50
C THR A 53 -2.07 2.37 -2.37
N LEU A 54 -3.24 1.81 -2.65
CA LEU A 54 -4.31 1.60 -1.70
C LEU A 54 -4.52 0.10 -1.50
N ARG A 55 -4.42 -0.40 -0.27
CA ARG A 55 -4.85 -1.75 0.11
C ARG A 55 -6.25 -1.68 0.69
N MET A 56 -7.21 -2.21 -0.07
CA MET A 56 -8.59 -2.42 0.33
C MET A 56 -8.70 -3.71 1.16
N ASN A 57 -9.55 -3.68 2.19
CA ASN A 57 -9.79 -4.82 3.06
C ASN A 57 -11.24 -5.27 2.88
N ASP A 58 -11.47 -6.18 1.95
CA ASP A 58 -12.81 -6.68 1.64
C ASP A 58 -13.14 -7.94 2.43
N LYS A 59 -14.43 -8.20 2.61
CA LYS A 59 -14.95 -9.46 3.16
C LYS A 59 -15.78 -10.16 2.09
N VAL A 60 -15.32 -11.31 1.62
CA VAL A 60 -16.01 -12.13 0.64
C VAL A 60 -16.35 -13.47 1.28
N GLY A 61 -17.65 -13.78 1.41
CA GLY A 61 -18.11 -15.02 2.04
C GLY A 61 -17.63 -15.21 3.49
N GLY A 62 -17.50 -14.12 4.26
CA GLY A 62 -17.00 -14.14 5.64
C GLY A 62 -15.47 -14.20 5.78
N ARG A 63 -14.71 -14.34 4.68
CA ARG A 63 -13.25 -14.34 4.69
C ARG A 63 -12.70 -12.98 4.26
N ARG A 64 -11.63 -12.54 4.91
CA ARG A 64 -10.92 -11.32 4.53
C ARG A 64 -10.13 -11.56 3.24
N ARG A 65 -10.29 -10.67 2.26
CA ARG A 65 -9.48 -10.62 1.04
C ARG A 65 -8.94 -9.20 0.89
N TYR A 66 -7.72 -9.09 0.37
CA TYR A 66 -7.10 -7.80 0.11
C TYR A 66 -7.17 -7.48 -1.38
N GLY A 67 -7.56 -6.25 -1.68
CA GLY A 67 -7.49 -5.66 -3.01
C GLY A 67 -6.44 -4.58 -3.04
N PHE A 68 -5.79 -4.42 -4.17
CA PHE A 68 -4.83 -3.37 -4.39
C PHE A 68 -5.31 -2.47 -5.53
N MET A 69 -5.21 -1.17 -5.30
CA MET A 69 -5.34 -0.14 -6.32
C MET A 69 -4.05 0.66 -6.36
N ARG A 70 -3.52 0.88 -7.55
CA ARG A 70 -2.39 1.78 -7.80
C ARG A 70 -2.81 2.84 -8.80
N GLY A 71 -2.34 4.06 -8.62
CA GLY A 71 -2.65 5.15 -9.53
C GLY A 71 -2.17 6.49 -9.02
N CYS A 72 -2.93 7.52 -9.37
CA CYS A 72 -2.78 8.88 -8.88
C CYS A 72 -3.68 9.10 -7.66
N MET A 73 -3.33 10.04 -6.79
CA MET A 73 -4.21 10.45 -5.69
C MET A 73 -5.56 10.94 -6.23
N SER A 74 -5.56 11.64 -7.36
CA SER A 74 -6.73 12.13 -8.07
C SER A 74 -7.65 11.03 -8.61
N ASP A 75 -7.22 9.76 -8.61
CA ASP A 75 -8.11 8.64 -8.92
C ASP A 75 -9.06 8.30 -7.79
N ILE A 76 -8.75 8.69 -6.56
CA ILE A 76 -9.66 8.63 -5.42
C ILE A 76 -10.56 9.87 -5.53
N LYS A 77 -11.85 9.67 -5.76
CA LYS A 77 -12.82 10.76 -5.93
C LYS A 77 -13.20 11.32 -4.56
N TYR A 78 -13.40 12.64 -4.51
CA TYR A 78 -13.87 13.34 -3.30
C TYR A 78 -13.04 13.03 -2.03
N TYR A 79 -11.73 12.77 -2.16
CA TYR A 79 -10.92 12.49 -0.97
C TYR A 79 -10.76 13.72 -0.08
N ASN A 80 -10.69 13.52 1.23
CA ASN A 80 -10.41 14.57 2.19
C ASN A 80 -8.91 14.91 2.16
N ARG A 81 -8.57 16.14 1.78
CA ARG A 81 -7.17 16.59 1.65
C ARG A 81 -6.39 16.53 2.96
N SER A 82 -7.05 16.59 4.12
CA SER A 82 -6.39 16.48 5.42
C SER A 82 -5.70 15.13 5.62
N VAL A 83 -6.11 14.07 4.90
CA VAL A 83 -5.46 12.76 4.91
C VAL A 83 -4.04 12.83 4.32
N LEU A 84 -3.75 13.82 3.48
CA LEU A 84 -2.43 14.06 2.90
C LEU A 84 -1.43 14.69 3.87
N TYR A 85 -1.89 15.28 4.98
CA TYR A 85 -1.02 16.03 5.90
C TYR A 85 0.05 15.15 6.54
N TYR A 86 -0.19 13.83 6.65
CA TYR A 86 0.80 12.85 7.09
C TYR A 86 1.82 12.48 6.00
N GLY A 87 1.45 12.54 4.72
CA GLY A 87 2.36 12.35 3.59
C GLY A 87 3.38 13.48 3.44
N ASP A 88 3.05 14.69 3.89
CA ASP A 88 3.92 15.87 3.84
C ASP A 88 5.17 15.73 4.74
N SER A 89 5.14 14.85 5.75
CA SER A 89 6.31 14.50 6.57
C SER A 89 7.38 13.72 5.78
N VAL A 90 6.96 12.95 4.78
CA VAL A 90 7.85 12.20 3.88
C VAL A 90 8.50 13.12 2.85
N ARG A 91 7.80 14.17 2.43
CA ARG A 91 8.34 15.23 1.56
C ARG A 91 9.56 15.94 2.16
N ARG A 92 9.71 15.94 3.49
CA ARG A 92 10.84 16.56 4.20
C ARG A 92 11.99 15.61 4.56
N SER A 93 11.82 14.29 4.47
CA SER A 93 12.79 13.33 5.02
C SER A 93 13.52 12.47 3.98
N ASN A 94 12.92 12.20 2.81
CA ASN A 94 13.60 11.53 1.70
C ASN A 94 12.75 11.55 0.43
N ASP A 95 13.32 11.98 -0.70
CA ASP A 95 12.60 12.15 -1.98
C ASP A 95 12.04 10.82 -2.55
N ARG A 96 12.57 9.68 -2.08
CA ARG A 96 12.12 8.32 -2.44
C ARG A 96 11.34 7.59 -1.35
N ALA A 97 11.10 8.24 -0.20
CA ALA A 97 10.36 7.59 0.86
C ALA A 97 8.88 7.50 0.50
N VAL A 98 8.25 6.43 0.97
CA VAL A 98 6.81 6.23 0.83
C VAL A 98 6.19 6.23 2.21
N SER A 99 5.20 7.09 2.39
CA SER A 99 4.40 7.14 3.61
C SER A 99 3.23 6.19 3.47
N CYS A 100 3.06 5.25 4.40
CA CYS A 100 1.90 4.35 4.46
C CYS A 100 1.18 4.53 5.79
N GLN A 101 -0.13 4.62 5.74
CA GLN A 101 -0.96 4.79 6.94
C GLN A 101 -2.29 4.06 6.82
N MET A 102 -2.84 3.65 7.96
CA MET A 102 -4.18 3.08 8.04
C MET A 102 -5.18 4.23 8.17
N VAL A 103 -6.09 4.35 7.20
CA VAL A 103 -7.10 5.40 7.13
C VAL A 103 -8.48 4.77 7.18
N ARG A 104 -9.38 5.33 8.00
CA ARG A 104 -10.79 4.91 7.98
C ARG A 104 -11.44 5.42 6.70
N LEU A 105 -12.31 4.64 6.07
CA LEU A 105 -12.97 5.07 4.83
C LEU A 105 -13.73 6.39 5.00
N LYS A 106 -14.39 6.57 6.15
CA LYS A 106 -15.08 7.80 6.53
C LYS A 106 -14.17 9.03 6.62
N ASP A 107 -12.87 8.84 6.88
CA ASP A 107 -11.91 9.94 6.96
C ASP A 107 -11.23 10.15 5.58
N LEU A 108 -11.10 9.07 4.78
CA LEU A 108 -10.54 9.12 3.43
C LEU A 108 -11.42 9.93 2.48
N PHE A 109 -12.73 9.69 2.52
CA PHE A 109 -13.69 10.33 1.63
C PHE A 109 -14.37 11.50 2.33
N ALA A 110 -14.43 12.65 1.67
CA ALA A 110 -15.36 13.74 1.99
C ALA A 110 -16.77 13.36 1.47
N ALA A 111 -17.23 12.21 1.95
CA ALA A 111 -18.45 11.54 1.58
C ALA A 111 -19.58 12.00 2.51
N PRO A 112 -20.80 12.26 2.02
CA PRO A 112 -21.93 12.52 2.90
C PRO A 112 -22.35 11.22 3.62
N ASP A 113 -23.03 11.34 4.75
CA ASP A 113 -23.31 10.23 5.68
C ASP A 113 -24.09 9.03 5.08
N TRP A 114 -24.60 9.15 3.86
CA TRP A 114 -25.29 8.04 3.15
C TRP A 114 -24.35 6.94 2.68
N TYR A 115 -23.04 7.20 2.62
CA TYR A 115 -22.07 6.12 2.46
C TYR A 115 -22.00 5.35 3.78
N GLY A 116 -22.57 4.13 3.79
CA GLY A 116 -22.63 3.25 4.96
C GLY A 116 -21.28 2.65 5.37
N PHE A 117 -20.25 3.47 5.50
CA PHE A 117 -18.93 3.06 6.00
C PHE A 117 -19.01 2.74 7.48
N GLU A 118 -18.70 1.50 7.83
CA GLU A 118 -18.65 1.06 9.22
C GLU A 118 -17.38 1.66 9.88
N PRO A 119 -17.37 1.95 11.20
CA PRO A 119 -16.16 2.41 11.90
C PRO A 119 -14.97 1.45 11.78
N THR A 120 -15.23 0.17 11.49
CA THR A 120 -14.20 -0.85 11.27
C THR A 120 -13.61 -0.85 9.86
N ASP A 121 -14.21 -0.11 8.92
CA ASP A 121 -13.77 -0.06 7.53
C ASP A 121 -12.56 0.85 7.39
N HIS A 122 -11.42 0.23 7.14
CA HIS A 122 -10.13 0.88 7.03
C HIS A 122 -9.40 0.39 5.79
N VAL A 123 -8.51 1.22 5.28
CA VAL A 123 -7.64 0.95 4.13
C VAL A 123 -6.22 1.38 4.45
N GLU A 124 -5.23 0.69 3.88
CA GLU A 124 -3.84 1.16 3.93
C GLU A 124 -3.62 2.07 2.74
N LEU A 125 -3.40 3.36 2.97
CA LEU A 125 -3.05 4.34 1.95
C LEU A 125 -1.56 4.61 2.01
N CYS A 126 -0.87 4.31 0.92
CA CYS A 126 0.52 4.67 0.71
C CYS A 126 0.64 5.76 -0.37
N THR A 127 1.44 6.79 -0.12
CA THR A 127 1.64 7.94 -1.02
C THR A 127 3.12 8.26 -1.21
N CYS A 128 3.50 8.70 -2.41
CA CYS A 128 4.86 9.13 -2.73
C CYS A 128 4.91 10.10 -3.93
N HIS A 129 6.00 10.85 -4.05
CA HIS A 129 6.15 11.97 -5.00
C HIS A 129 7.02 11.68 -6.23
N THR A 130 7.81 10.60 -6.20
CA THR A 130 8.74 10.27 -7.28
C THR A 130 8.07 9.46 -8.39
N PRO A 131 8.51 9.57 -9.65
CA PRO A 131 7.98 8.74 -10.73
C PRO A 131 8.12 7.24 -10.39
N LEU A 132 7.04 6.48 -10.62
CA LEU A 132 6.97 5.01 -10.45
C LEU A 132 7.28 4.52 -9.02
N CYS A 133 7.20 5.40 -8.02
CA CYS A 133 7.45 5.08 -6.61
C CYS A 133 6.37 4.18 -5.99
N ASN A 134 5.19 4.08 -6.63
CA ASN A 134 4.11 3.20 -6.23
C ASN A 134 4.27 1.78 -6.79
N SER A 135 5.49 1.27 -6.82
CA SER A 135 5.81 -0.14 -7.08
C SER A 135 5.69 -0.97 -5.80
N ALA A 136 5.96 -2.27 -5.83
CA ALA A 136 6.02 -3.06 -4.60
C ALA A 136 7.11 -2.53 -3.67
N TYR A 137 6.72 -2.27 -2.42
CA TYR A 137 7.67 -1.95 -1.37
C TYR A 137 8.53 -3.18 -1.10
N SER A 138 9.82 -3.09 -1.42
CA SER A 138 10.80 -3.96 -0.79
C SER A 138 10.75 -3.66 0.71
N THR A 139 10.20 -4.58 1.50
CA THR A 139 10.44 -4.59 2.94
C THR A 139 11.96 -4.68 3.09
N LYS A 140 12.60 -3.57 3.45
CA LYS A 140 14.01 -3.60 3.78
C LYS A 140 14.16 -4.51 4.99
N PHE A 141 14.57 -5.76 4.75
CA PHE A 141 15.08 -6.62 5.80
C PHE A 141 16.25 -5.87 6.41
N SER A 142 16.12 -5.39 7.64
CA SER A 142 17.20 -4.69 8.31
C SER A 142 18.28 -5.72 8.65
N PRO A 143 19.46 -5.70 8.02
CA PRO A 143 20.48 -6.73 8.25
C PRO A 143 21.01 -6.70 9.70
N THR A 144 20.79 -5.61 10.44
CA THR A 144 21.13 -5.47 11.86
C THR A 144 20.48 -6.52 12.76
N ILE A 145 19.27 -7.02 12.44
CA ILE A 145 18.60 -8.05 13.25
C ILE A 145 19.24 -9.43 13.03
N CYS A 146 19.70 -9.74 11.80
CA CYS A 146 20.39 -11.00 11.50
C CYS A 146 21.78 -11.07 12.13
N PHE A 147 22.54 -9.96 12.13
CA PHE A 147 23.85 -9.93 12.78
C PHE A 147 23.76 -10.08 14.31
N GLY A 148 22.74 -9.50 14.96
CA GLY A 148 22.52 -9.65 16.40
C GLY A 148 22.24 -11.10 16.83
N LEU A 149 21.46 -11.83 16.04
CA LEU A 149 21.17 -13.25 16.31
C LEU A 149 22.39 -14.15 16.11
N LEU A 150 23.21 -13.90 15.09
CA LEU A 150 24.45 -14.66 14.87
C LEU A 150 25.47 -14.42 16.00
N ILE A 151 25.66 -13.17 16.43
CA ILE A 151 26.57 -12.85 17.53
C ILE A 151 26.06 -13.46 18.85
N GLY A 152 24.74 -13.42 19.10
CA GLY A 152 24.12 -14.06 20.26
C GLY A 152 24.34 -15.57 20.30
N ILE A 153 24.21 -16.27 19.17
CA ILE A 153 24.47 -17.71 19.04
C ILE A 153 25.96 -18.01 19.24
N TYR A 154 26.86 -17.21 18.66
CA TYR A 154 28.30 -17.36 18.88
C TYR A 154 28.66 -17.19 20.36
N LEU A 155 28.16 -16.15 21.05
CA LEU A 155 28.44 -15.92 22.46
C LEU A 155 27.85 -17.01 23.38
N LEU A 156 26.64 -17.50 23.08
CA LEU A 156 26.05 -18.65 23.78
C LEU A 156 26.85 -19.94 23.58
N GLY A 157 27.41 -20.15 22.38
CA GLY A 157 28.30 -21.28 22.09
C GLY A 157 29.63 -21.22 22.86
N TRP A 158 30.12 -20.03 23.20
CA TRP A 158 31.30 -19.85 24.06
C TRP A 158 30.99 -20.00 25.56
N LEU A 159 29.78 -19.67 26.01
CA LEU A 159 29.36 -19.77 27.41
C LEU A 159 29.01 -21.21 27.85
N PHE A 160 28.65 -22.09 26.91
CA PHE A 160 28.41 -23.51 27.17
C PHE A 160 29.28 -24.41 26.26
N PRO A 161 30.59 -24.50 26.52
CA PRO A 161 31.40 -25.54 25.88
C PRO A 161 30.85 -26.89 26.35
N SER A 162 30.35 -27.68 25.39
CA SER A 162 29.92 -29.05 25.65
C SER A 162 31.06 -29.81 26.31
N ARG A 163 30.95 -30.06 27.63
CA ARG A 163 31.78 -31.04 28.32
C ARG A 163 31.50 -32.40 27.69
N ARG A 164 32.33 -32.79 26.71
CA ARG A 164 32.46 -34.17 26.29
C ARG A 164 33.76 -34.72 26.87
N LYS A 165 33.54 -35.71 27.74
CA LYS A 165 34.48 -36.59 28.47
C LYS A 165 35.15 -35.98 29.68
#